data_AF-A0A5N9HIW9-F1
#
_entry.id   AF-A0A5N9HIW9-F1
#
_cell.length_a   1.000
_cell.length_b   1.000
_cell.length_c   1.000
_cell.angle_alpha   90.00
_cell.angle_beta   90.00
_cell.angle_gamma   90.00
#
_symmetry.space_group_name_H-M   'P 1'
#
loop_
_entity.id
_entity.type
_entity.pdbx_description
1 polymer ?
#
loop_
_entity_poly.entity_id
_entity_poly.type
_entity_poly.pdbx_seq_one_letter_code
_entity_poly.pdbx_strand_id
1 'polypeptide(L)' 'MPIEVLIVAIIAYFLGAIPFGWLIGKIKNVDVFSEGDGLPGAANILRIIGPTEAFLVYG' A
#
# COMPACT_ATOMS: atom_id res chain seq x y z
N MET A 1 -3.48 -8.10 -31.35
CA MET A 1 -3.16 -7.95 -29.91
C MET A 1 -2.75 -6.51 -29.53
N PRO A 2 -3.61 -5.48 -29.56
CA PRO A 2 -3.18 -4.16 -29.05
C PRO A 2 -4.05 -3.55 -27.94
N ILE A 3 -5.38 -3.64 -28.00
CA ILE A 3 -6.25 -2.82 -27.13
C ILE A 3 -6.60 -3.52 -25.82
N GLU A 4 -6.78 -4.84 -25.84
CA GLU A 4 -7.15 -5.62 -24.67
C GLU A 4 -6.02 -5.60 -23.64
N VAL A 5 -4.77 -5.76 -24.11
CA VAL A 5 -3.57 -5.67 -23.26
C VAL A 5 -3.43 -4.28 -22.66
N LEU A 6 -3.71 -3.23 -23.45
CA LEU A 6 -3.65 -1.85 -22.97
C LEU A 6 -4.70 -1.59 -21.87
N ILE A 7 -5.93 -2.04 -22.07
CA ILE A 7 -7.01 -1.89 -21.08
C ILE A 7 -6.63 -2.62 -19.79
N VAL A 8 -6.16 -3.86 -19.88
CA VAL A 8 -5.72 -4.64 -18.71
C VAL A 8 -4.55 -3.96 -17.99
N ALA A 9 -3.56 -3.45 -18.72
CA ALA A 9 -2.42 -2.75 -18.13
C ALA A 9 -2.83 -1.46 -17.40
N ILE A 10 -3.75 -0.68 -17.97
CA ILE A 10 -4.28 0.53 -17.35
C ILE A 10 -5.01 0.19 -16.04
N ILE A 11 -5.89 -0.82 -16.07
CA ILE A 11 -6.63 -1.25 -14.89
C ILE A 11 -5.67 -1.77 -13.82
N ALA A 12 -4.70 -2.62 -14.20
CA ALA A 12 -3.69 -3.15 -13.28
C ALA A 12 -2.84 -2.04 -12.64
N TYR A 13 -2.47 -1.01 -13.42
CA TYR A 13 -1.74 0.14 -12.89
C TYR A 13 -2.56 0.88 -11.83
N PHE A 14 -3.84 1.19 -12.10
CA PHE A 14 -4.67 1.90 -11.13
C PHE A 14 -4.96 1.07 -9.87
N LEU A 15 -5.14 -0.25 -10.01
CA LEU A 15 -5.30 -1.15 -8.86
C LEU A 15 -4.02 -1.25 -8.03
N GLY A 16 -2.84 -1.34 -8.66
CA GLY A 16 -1.56 -1.41 -7.98
C GLY A 16 -1.07 -0.07 -7.42
N ALA A 17 -1.55 1.05 -7.96
CA ALA A 17 -1.20 2.40 -7.50
C ALA A 17 -1.98 2.83 -6.23
N ILE A 18 -2.83 1.96 -5.67
CA ILE A 18 -3.55 2.27 -4.43
C ILE A 18 -2.54 2.37 -3.27
N PRO A 19 -2.49 3.50 -2.53
CA PRO A 19 -1.50 3.71 -1.48
C PRO A 19 -1.93 3.04 -0.16
N PHE A 20 -1.92 1.70 -0.11
CA PHE A 20 -2.41 0.92 1.04
C PHE A 20 -1.72 1.27 2.37
N GLY A 21 -0.40 1.48 2.37
CA GLY A 21 0.32 1.88 3.59
C GLY A 21 -0.16 3.20 4.17
N TRP A 22 -0.42 4.19 3.33
CA TRP A 22 -1.00 5.46 3.76
C TRP A 22 -2.44 5.29 4.25
N LEU A 23 -3.26 4.49 3.54
CA LEU A 23 -4.65 4.26 3.92
C LEU A 23 -4.75 3.58 5.31
N ILE A 24 -3.95 2.55 5.53
CA ILE A 24 -3.84 1.84 6.82
C ILE A 24 -3.39 2.81 7.92
N GLY A 25 -2.34 3.60 7.67
CA GLY A 25 -1.87 4.62 8.60
C GLY A 25 -2.97 5.59 9.00
N LYS A 26 -3.69 6.12 8.01
CA LYS A 26 -4.81 7.02 8.22
C LYS A 26 -5.94 6.39 9.05
N ILE A 27 -6.31 5.14 8.78
CA ILE A 27 -7.34 4.41 9.53
C ILE A 27 -6.90 4.18 10.98
N LYS A 28 -5.61 3.94 11.21
CA LYS A 28 -5.02 3.72 12.54
C LYS A 28 -4.59 5.01 13.25
N ASN A 29 -4.83 6.16 12.62
CA ASN A 29 -4.42 7.47 13.12
C ASN A 29 -2.90 7.57 13.41
N VAL A 30 -2.10 6.95 12.53
CA VAL A 30 -0.63 6.96 12.55
C VAL A 30 -0.12 7.58 11.26
N ASP A 31 0.77 8.57 11.37
CA ASP A 31 1.48 9.12 10.21
C ASP A 31 2.66 8.24 9.83
N VAL A 32 2.46 7.38 8.83
CA VAL A 32 3.44 6.37 8.39
C VAL A 32 4.71 6.97 7.78
N PHE A 33 4.69 8.25 7.40
CA PHE A 33 5.85 8.94 6.84
C PHE A 33 6.74 9.57 7.91
N SER A 34 6.20 9.80 9.11
CA SER A 34 6.92 10.36 10.25
C SER A 34 7.44 9.29 11.23
N GLU A 35 6.99 8.04 11.08
CA GLU A 35 7.29 6.93 11.98
C GLU A 35 8.18 5.86 11.31
N GLY A 36 9.00 5.20 12.14
CA GLY A 36 9.87 4.10 11.70
C GLY A 36 10.92 4.54 10.66
N ASP A 37 10.93 3.89 9.49
CA ASP A 37 11.82 4.26 8.37
C ASP A 37 11.19 5.29 7.40
N GLY A 38 9.96 5.74 7.69
CA GLY A 38 9.24 6.73 6.90
C GLY A 38 8.69 6.21 5.56
N LEU A 39 8.85 4.91 5.25
CA LEU A 39 8.30 4.31 4.03
C LEU A 39 6.90 3.72 4.31
N PRO A 40 5.94 3.81 3.38
CA PRO A 40 4.60 3.25 3.54
C PRO A 40 4.54 1.72 3.30
N GLY A 41 5.68 1.04 3.31
CA GLY A 41 5.76 -0.39 2.99
C GLY A 41 5.29 -1.30 4.14
N ALA A 42 4.96 -2.55 3.82
CA ALA A 42 4.50 -3.55 4.80
C ALA A 42 5.49 -3.74 5.98
N ALA A 43 6.79 -3.66 5.72
CA ALA A 43 7.82 -3.78 6.76
C ALA A 43 7.74 -2.65 7.80
N ASN A 44 7.46 -1.42 7.37
CA ASN A 44 7.29 -0.30 8.29
C ASN A 44 5.99 -0.44 9.07
N ILE A 45 4.88 -0.77 8.39
CA ILE A 45 3.57 -1.02 9.00
C ILE A 45 3.64 -2.14 10.06
N LEU A 46 4.41 -3.20 9.81
CA LEU A 46 4.64 -4.28 10.78
C LEU A 46 5.27 -3.74 12.07
N ARG A 47 6.20 -2.79 11.95
CA ARG A 47 6.96 -2.21 13.06
C ARG A 47 6.14 -1.21 13.86
N ILE A 48 5.34 -0.37 13.19
CA ILE A 48 4.67 0.79 13.82
C ILE A 48 3.18 0.56 14.12
N ILE A 49 2.54 -0.43 13.50
CA ILE A 49 1.10 -0.74 13.69
C ILE A 49 0.89 -2.20 14.11
N GLY A 50 1.32 -3.17 13.29
CA GLY A 50 1.13 -4.58 13.60
C GLY A 50 1.07 -5.53 12.40
N PRO A 51 1.06 -6.85 12.66
CA PRO A 51 1.18 -7.88 11.62
C PRO A 51 -0.06 -8.02 10.73
N THR A 52 -1.26 -7.80 11.27
CA THR A 52 -2.50 -7.88 10.49
C THR A 52 -2.53 -6.80 9.41
N GLU A 53 -2.16 -5.58 9.77
CA GLU A 53 -2.12 -4.44 8.86
C GLU A 53 -0.97 -4.56 7.86
N ALA A 54 0.19 -5.07 8.29
CA ALA A 54 1.31 -5.33 7.40
C ALA A 54 0.94 -6.36 6.32
N PHE A 55 0.18 -7.40 6.68
CA PHE A 55 -0.30 -8.39 5.72
C PHE A 55 -1.21 -7.77 4.66
N LEU A 56 -2.08 -6.82 5.04
CA LEU A 56 -2.95 -6.10 4.10
C LEU A 56 -2.18 -5.19 3.12
N VAL A 57 -0.98 -4.73 3.49
CA VAL A 57 -0.12 -3.90 2.63
C VAL A 57 0.82 -4.75 1.77
N TYR A 58 1.16 -5.96 2.22
CA TYR A 58 2.01 -6.90 1.50
C TYR A 58 1.28 -7.65 0.38
N GLY A 59 -0.02 -7.93 0.58
CA GLY A 59 -0.88 -8.67 -0.33
C GLY A 59 -1.28 -7.91 -1.59
#